data_AF-A0A920VW39-F1
#
_entry.id   AF-A0A920VW39-F1
#
_cell.length_a   1.000
_cell.length_b   1.000
_cell.length_c   1.000
_cell.angle_alpha   90.00
_cell.angle_beta   90.00
_cell.angle_gamma   90.00
#
_symmetry.space_group_name_H-M   'P 1'
#
loop_
_entity.id
_entity.type
_entity.pdbx_description
1 polymer ?
#
loop_
_entity_poly.entity_id
_entity_poly.type
_entity_poly.pdbx_seq_one_letter_code
_entity_poly.pdbx_strand_id
1 'polypeptide(L)'
;MAGCCSFRLNHTTLEVIAKENGEQPEDSLWGLAWVVTDIRETYARLISEGLEVTDVKEGRKPNTLVATVKSSTCNIPTLLIQHL
;
A
#
# COMPACT_ATOMS: atom_id res chain seq x y z
N MET A 1 10.96 -8.51 21.57
CA MET A 1 10.08 -9.30 20.66
C MET A 1 9.29 -8.32 19.82
N ALA A 2 9.01 -8.56 18.53
CA ALA A 2 8.14 -7.65 17.78
C ALA A 2 6.67 -7.98 18.07
N GLY A 3 5.92 -7.05 18.64
CA GLY A 3 4.47 -7.15 18.79
C GLY A 3 3.77 -6.66 17.52
N CYS A 4 2.72 -7.36 17.08
CA CYS A 4 1.87 -6.89 15.99
C CYS A 4 0.43 -6.75 16.50
N CYS A 5 -0.19 -5.60 16.24
CA CYS A 5 -1.59 -5.34 16.51
C CYS A 5 -2.31 -4.91 15.23
N SER A 6 -3.45 -5.54 14.94
CA SER A 6 -4.32 -5.14 13.83
C SER A 6 -5.57 -4.43 14.36
N PHE A 7 -5.86 -3.25 13.84
CA PHE A 7 -7.08 -2.50 14.11
C PHE A 7 -7.90 -2.42 12.84
N ARG A 8 -9.21 -2.66 12.95
CA ARG A 8 -10.14 -2.56 11.82
C ARG A 8 -11.13 -1.43 12.06
N LEU A 9 -11.17 -0.49 11.14
CA LEU A 9 -12.11 0.63 11.13
C LEU A 9 -12.89 0.57 9.82
N ASN A 10 -14.14 0.11 9.89
CA ASN A 10 -14.97 -0.18 8.71
C ASN A 10 -14.20 -1.06 7.70
N HIS A 11 -13.86 -0.51 6.54
CA HIS A 11 -13.18 -1.19 5.44
C HIS A 11 -11.66 -0.93 5.44
N THR A 12 -11.15 -0.22 6.44
CA THR A 12 -9.72 0.10 6.60
C THR A 12 -9.11 -0.80 7.67
N THR A 13 -7.92 -1.33 7.39
CA THR A 13 -7.12 -2.05 8.38
C THR A 13 -5.83 -1.27 8.63
N LEU A 14 -5.53 -1.00 9.90
CA LEU A 14 -4.27 -0.45 10.36
C LEU A 14 -3.50 -1.54 11.09
N GLU A 15 -2.28 -1.81 10.65
CA GLU A 15 -1.37 -2.75 11.30
C GLU A 15 -0.24 -1.97 11.97
N VAL A 16 -0.05 -2.19 13.27
CA VAL A 16 0.99 -1.53 14.07
C VAL A 16 1.98 -2.59 14.52
N ILE A 17 3.24 -2.39 14.16
CA ILE A 17 4.34 -3.28 14.55
C ILE A 17 5.19 -2.53 15.58
N ALA A 18 5.19 -3.00 16.82
CA ALA A 18 6.06 -2.52 17.87
C ALA A 18 7.32 -3.38 17.91
N LYS A 19 8.50 -2.77 17.73
CA LYS A 19 9.79 -3.47 17.77
C LYS A 19 10.63 -2.89 18.90
N GLU A 20 11.02 -3.75 19.84
CA GLU A 20 12.08 -3.43 20.78
C GLU A 20 13.45 -3.55 20.08
N ASN A 21 14.12 -2.43 19.88
CA ASN A 21 15.44 -2.33 19.25
C ASN A 21 16.46 -1.55 20.10
N GLY A 22 16.08 -1.06 21.29
CA GLY A 22 16.96 -0.26 22.16
C GLY A 22 17.19 1.18 21.69
N GLU A 23 16.46 1.62 20.66
CA GLU A 23 16.50 2.98 20.12
C GLU A 23 15.40 3.85 20.75
N GLN A 24 15.46 5.17 20.54
CA GLN A 24 14.37 6.05 20.96
C GLN A 24 13.10 5.73 20.15
N PRO A 25 11.91 5.79 20.76
CA PRO A 25 10.66 5.55 20.04
C PRO A 25 10.47 6.57 18.91
N GLU A 26 10.31 6.07 17.69
CA GLU A 26 9.99 6.86 16.50
C GLU A 26 8.91 6.14 15.69
N ASP A 27 7.83 6.85 15.39
CA ASP A 27 6.74 6.33 14.56
C ASP A 27 7.06 6.53 13.07
N SER A 28 6.85 5.49 12.28
CA SER A 28 7.04 5.55 10.82
C SER A 28 5.95 4.77 10.09
N LEU A 29 5.61 5.23 8.88
CA LEU A 29 4.72 4.51 7.98
C LEU A 29 5.53 3.49 7.18
N TRP A 30 5.21 2.20 7.35
CA TRP A 30 5.89 1.14 6.62
C TRP A 30 5.39 0.97 5.18
N GLY A 31 4.10 1.25 4.95
CA GLY A 31 3.49 1.21 3.63
C GLY A 31 2.00 1.52 3.66
N LEU A 32 1.44 1.78 2.49
CA LEU A 32 0.03 2.07 2.28
C LEU A 32 -0.48 1.26 1.09
N ALA A 33 -1.67 0.66 1.24
CA ALA A 33 -2.31 -0.06 0.16
C ALA A 33 -3.74 0.44 -0.04
N TRP A 34 -4.09 0.76 -1.29
CA TRP A 34 -5.41 1.20 -1.71
C TRP A 34 -6.11 0.11 -2.50
N VAL A 35 -7.32 -0.26 -2.06
CA VAL A 35 -8.21 -1.08 -2.87
C VAL A 35 -8.82 -0.20 -3.96
N VAL A 36 -8.76 -0.67 -5.21
CA VAL A 36 -9.34 0.01 -6.37
C VAL A 36 -10.32 -0.92 -7.09
N THR A 37 -11.35 -0.35 -7.70
CA THR A 37 -12.37 -1.11 -8.43
C THR A 37 -11.84 -1.67 -9.75
N ASP A 38 -11.15 -0.84 -10.53
CA ASP A 38 -10.43 -1.23 -11.76
C ASP A 38 -9.02 -0.62 -11.73
N ILE A 39 -8.02 -1.49 -11.68
CA ILE A 39 -6.62 -1.04 -11.59
C ILE A 39 -6.09 -0.52 -12.92
N ARG A 40 -6.61 -0.96 -14.06
CA ARG A 40 -6.17 -0.50 -15.38
C ARG A 40 -6.71 0.89 -15.67
N GLU A 41 -7.97 1.14 -15.31
CA GLU A 41 -8.56 2.48 -15.37
C GLU A 41 -7.81 3.44 -14.42
N THR A 42 -7.56 3.00 -13.18
CA THR A 42 -6.82 3.80 -12.20
C THR A 42 -5.40 4.11 -12.68
N TYR A 43 -4.70 3.10 -13.22
CA TYR A 43 -3.37 3.27 -13.81
C TYR A 43 -3.39 4.32 -14.93
N ALA A 44 -4.32 4.20 -15.89
CA ALA A 44 -4.43 5.14 -17.01
C ALA A 44 -4.64 6.58 -16.52
N ARG A 45 -5.52 6.79 -15.54
CA ARG A 45 -5.76 8.11 -14.93
C ARG A 45 -4.49 8.65 -14.27
N LEU A 46 -3.79 7.86 -13.46
CA LEU A 46 -2.60 8.31 -12.75
C LEU A 46 -1.44 8.66 -13.71
N ILE A 47 -1.23 7.86 -14.74
CA ILE A 47 -0.24 8.17 -15.79
C ILE A 47 -0.62 9.47 -16.52
N SER A 48 -1.91 9.69 -16.83
CA SER A 48 -2.36 10.93 -17.48
C SER A 48 -2.16 12.18 -16.60
N GLU A 49 -2.18 12.02 -15.28
CA GLU A 49 -1.90 13.07 -14.30
C GLU A 49 -0.38 13.28 -14.08
N GLY A 50 0.47 12.50 -14.76
CA GLY A 50 1.93 12.62 -14.68
C GLY A 50 2.56 11.91 -13.49
N LEU A 51 1.84 10.98 -12.83
CA LEU A 51 2.43 10.15 -11.79
C LEU A 51 3.20 8.97 -12.38
N GLU A 52 4.27 8.58 -11.70
CA GLU A 52 5.02 7.36 -11.99
C GLU A 52 4.34 6.16 -11.31
N VAL A 53 3.86 5.21 -12.10
CA VAL A 53 3.23 3.97 -11.63
C VAL A 53 3.85 2.79 -12.36
N THR A 54 4.08 1.67 -11.66
CA THR A 54 4.55 0.43 -12.32
C THR A 54 3.45 -0.20 -13.17
N ASP A 55 3.86 -1.02 -14.14
CA ASP A 55 2.93 -1.88 -14.87
C ASP A 55 2.04 -2.71 -13.92
N VAL A 56 0.80 -2.92 -14.35
CA VAL A 56 -0.17 -3.79 -13.66
C VAL A 56 0.27 -5.25 -13.82
N LYS A 57 0.34 -5.97 -12.70
CA LYS A 57 0.72 -7.39 -12.66
C LYS A 57 -0.14 -8.18 -11.68
N GLU A 58 -0.07 -9.51 -11.75
CA GLU A 58 -0.70 -10.39 -10.77
C GLU A 58 -0.12 -10.14 -9.37
N GLY A 59 -1.01 -10.09 -8.38
CA GLY A 59 -0.65 -9.96 -6.97
C GLY A 59 -0.29 -11.31 -6.35
N ARG A 60 0.33 -11.26 -5.16
CA ARG A 60 0.70 -12.47 -4.40
C ARG A 60 -0.51 -13.29 -3.96
N LYS A 61 -1.66 -12.64 -3.70
CA LYS A 61 -2.90 -13.34 -3.33
C LYS A 61 -3.63 -13.77 -4.62
N PRO A 62 -4.26 -14.96 -4.64
CA PRO A 62 -5.09 -15.36 -5.77
C PRO A 62 -6.15 -14.30 -6.09
N ASN A 63 -6.48 -14.16 -7.37
CA ASN A 63 -7.49 -13.23 -7.87
C ASN A 63 -7.20 -11.78 -7.45
N THR A 64 -5.94 -11.35 -7.57
CA THR A 64 -5.58 -9.96 -7.35
C THR A 64 -4.68 -9.42 -8.45
N LEU A 65 -4.88 -8.14 -8.79
CA LEU A 65 -3.95 -7.35 -9.59
C LEU A 65 -3.35 -6.25 -8.73
N VAL A 66 -2.09 -5.91 -9.00
CA VAL A 66 -1.36 -4.88 -8.25
C VAL A 66 -0.54 -3.97 -9.15
N ALA A 67 -0.35 -2.74 -8.70
CA ALA A 67 0.56 -1.74 -9.25
C ALA A 67 1.12 -0.88 -8.10
N THR A 68 2.30 -0.30 -8.27
CA THR A 68 2.94 0.53 -7.23
C THR A 68 3.07 1.96 -7.74
N VAL A 69 2.59 2.91 -6.94
CA VAL A 69 2.79 4.35 -7.19
C VAL A 69 4.16 4.74 -6.63
N LYS A 70 5.01 5.35 -7.46
CA LYS A 70 6.40 5.68 -7.13
C LYS A 70 6.62 7.17 -6.87
N SER A 71 5.84 8.04 -7.49
CA SER A 71 5.95 9.50 -7.32
C SER A 71 4.88 10.04 -6.36
N SER A 72 5.17 11.16 -5.70
CA SER A 72 4.20 11.89 -4.86
C SER A 72 3.64 11.09 -3.68
N THR A 73 4.41 10.13 -3.16
CA THR A 73 4.00 9.24 -2.07
C THR A 73 4.64 9.58 -0.72
N CYS A 74 5.29 10.74 -0.59
CA CYS A 74 6.04 11.12 0.62
C CYS A 74 7.08 10.06 1.06
N ASN A 75 7.68 9.36 0.09
CA ASN A 75 8.57 8.21 0.30
C ASN A 75 7.94 7.01 1.01
N ILE A 76 6.60 6.93 1.05
CA ILE A 76 5.87 5.79 1.60
C ILE A 76 5.60 4.78 0.47
N PRO A 77 6.00 3.50 0.62
CA PRO A 77 5.64 2.46 -0.33
C PRO A 77 4.12 2.38 -0.51
N THR A 78 3.63 2.70 -1.71
CA THR A 78 2.18 2.82 -1.97
C THR A 78 1.73 1.83 -3.04
N LEU A 79 0.89 0.89 -2.64
CA LEU A 79 0.36 -0.19 -3.49
C LEU A 79 -1.10 0.10 -3.88
N LEU A 80 -1.44 -0.15 -5.13
CA LEU A 80 -2.82 -0.31 -5.60
C LEU A 80 -3.12 -1.80 -5.70
N ILE A 81 -4.29 -2.21 -5.23
CA ILE A 81 -4.76 -3.60 -5.32
C ILE A 81 -6.20 -3.64 -5.84
N GLN A 82 -6.44 -4.46 -6.84
CA GLN A 82 -7.79 -4.85 -7.27
C GLN A 82 -8.02 -6.31 -6.91
N HIS A 83 -9.20 -6.60 -6.36
CA HIS A 83 -9.70 -7.96 -6.18
C HIS A 83 -10.54 -8.33 -7.40
N LEU A 84 -10.23 -9.45 -8.04
CA LEU A 84 -10.93 -9.98 -9.21
C LEU A 84 -12.10 -10.90 -8.81
#